data_AF-A0A497PB67-F1
#
_entry.id   AF-A0A497PB67-F1
#
_cell.length_a   1.000
_cell.length_b   1.000
_cell.length_c   1.000
_cell.angle_alpha   90.00
_cell.angle_beta   90.00
_cell.angle_gamma   90.00
#
_symmetry.space_group_name_H-M   'P 1'
#
loop_
_entity.id
_entity.type
_entity.pdbx_description
1 polymer ?
#
loop_
_entity_poly.entity_id
_entity_poly.type
_entity_poly.pdbx_seq_one_letter_code
_entity_poly.pdbx_strand_id
1 'polypeptide(L)'
;LGLTQINFNKTLIICNTKFSNHAKQYAECRDIDHIGWNSPLEHGLDRIIEENKFYPITLISNLDRKTEEKLGNKGIVLLRQLTENSITELVKKTGIKRYRVAELTQKAQGILSYSKS
;
A
#
# COMPACT_ATOMS: atom_id res chain seq x y z
N LEU A 1 0.65 35.65 -1.09
CA LEU A 1 1.60 34.55 -1.37
C LEU A 1 0.80 33.34 -1.84
N GLY A 2 1.17 32.72 -2.96
CA GLY A 2 0.58 31.47 -3.46
C GLY A 2 0.43 31.43 -4.99
N LEU A 3 1.55 31.42 -5.72
CA LEU A 3 1.61 31.36 -7.19
C LEU A 3 1.57 29.91 -7.70
N THR A 4 0.46 29.20 -7.50
CA THR A 4 0.27 27.86 -8.09
C THR A 4 -0.96 27.87 -8.97
N GLN A 5 -0.79 27.56 -10.27
CA GLN A 5 -1.88 27.46 -11.25
C GLN A 5 -2.72 26.15 -11.10
N ILE A 6 -2.55 25.43 -10.00
CA ILE A 6 -3.26 24.17 -9.72
C ILE A 6 -4.33 24.47 -8.68
N ASN A 7 -5.60 24.25 -9.05
CA ASN A 7 -6.73 24.40 -8.16
C ASN A 7 -6.88 23.13 -7.31
N PHE A 8 -6.44 23.17 -6.07
CA PHE A 8 -6.72 22.12 -5.10
C PHE A 8 -8.07 22.37 -4.44
N ASN A 9 -8.97 21.38 -4.48
CA ASN A 9 -10.31 21.53 -3.90
C ASN A 9 -10.39 21.10 -2.43
N LYS A 10 -9.53 20.18 -1.98
CA LYS A 10 -9.54 19.65 -0.62
C LYS A 10 -8.17 19.15 -0.21
N THR A 11 -7.92 19.11 1.10
CA THR A 11 -6.71 18.53 1.69
C THR A 11 -7.04 17.18 2.31
N LEU A 12 -6.22 16.16 2.05
CA LEU A 12 -6.34 14.83 2.66
C LEU A 12 -5.00 14.41 3.25
N ILE A 13 -4.99 13.97 4.51
CA ILE A 13 -3.82 13.42 5.19
C ILE A 13 -4.01 11.91 5.41
N ILE A 14 -3.06 11.10 4.94
CA ILE A 14 -3.06 9.65 5.17
C ILE A 14 -1.91 9.28 6.11
N CYS A 15 -2.20 8.48 7.14
CA CYS A 15 -1.21 8.02 8.11
C CYS A 15 -1.35 6.50 8.36
N ASN A 16 -0.22 5.80 8.43
CA ASN A 16 -0.17 4.39 8.79
C ASN A 16 -0.36 4.11 10.30
N THR A 17 -0.53 5.16 11.10
CA THR A 17 -0.78 5.08 12.55
C THR A 17 -2.02 5.88 12.92
N LYS A 18 -2.26 6.12 14.21
CA LYS A 18 -3.41 6.87 14.71
C LYS A 18 -3.11 8.36 14.81
N PHE A 19 -4.08 9.19 14.43
CA PHE A 19 -4.04 10.62 14.73
C PHE A 19 -4.33 10.90 16.21
N SER A 20 -3.68 11.92 16.77
CA SER A 20 -4.05 12.48 18.08
C SER A 20 -5.40 13.19 18.02
N ASN A 21 -6.09 13.31 19.15
CA ASN A 21 -7.37 14.03 19.21
C ASN A 21 -7.24 15.49 18.76
N HIS A 22 -6.15 16.18 19.15
CA HIS A 22 -5.89 17.54 18.69
C HIS A 22 -5.72 17.62 17.17
N ALA A 23 -5.06 16.65 16.55
CA ALA A 23 -4.90 16.63 15.09
C ALA A 23 -6.25 16.42 14.37
N LYS A 24 -7.10 15.55 14.90
CA LYS A 24 -8.46 15.32 14.36
C LYS A 24 -9.32 16.58 14.47
N GLN A 25 -9.37 17.18 15.66
CA GLN A 25 -10.12 18.42 15.91
C GLN A 25 -9.64 19.55 15.00
N TYR A 26 -8.31 19.73 14.87
CA TYR A 26 -7.76 20.73 13.97
C TYR A 26 -8.16 20.48 12.51
N ALA A 27 -8.10 19.22 12.07
CA ALA A 27 -8.47 18.84 10.71
C ALA A 27 -9.95 19.12 10.42
N GLU A 28 -10.85 18.77 11.34
CA GLU A 28 -12.28 19.10 11.26
C GLU A 28 -12.51 20.61 11.19
N CYS A 29 -11.84 21.40 12.05
CA CYS A 29 -11.96 22.87 12.04
C CYS A 29 -11.43 23.52 10.75
N ARG A 30 -10.54 22.85 10.01
CA ARG A 30 -9.89 23.37 8.81
C ARG A 30 -10.38 22.73 7.52
N ASP A 31 -11.41 21.88 7.59
CA ASP A 31 -11.90 21.09 6.45
C ASP A 31 -10.80 20.27 5.76
N ILE A 32 -9.98 19.60 6.58
CA ILE A 32 -8.93 18.67 6.15
C ILE A 32 -9.44 17.24 6.38
N ASP A 33 -9.54 16.46 5.31
CA ASP A 33 -9.84 15.04 5.43
C ASP A 33 -8.64 14.29 6.01
N HIS A 34 -8.91 13.21 6.73
CA HIS A 34 -7.87 12.36 7.27
C HIS A 34 -8.23 10.87 7.21
N ILE A 35 -7.24 10.03 6.90
CA ILE A 35 -7.34 8.57 6.96
C ILE A 35 -6.14 8.06 7.74
N GLY A 36 -6.40 7.47 8.90
CA GLY A 36 -5.41 6.89 9.79
C GLY A 36 -5.75 5.44 10.11
N TRP A 37 -4.88 4.78 10.85
CA TRP A 37 -5.19 3.47 11.42
C TRP A 37 -6.42 3.57 12.33
N ASN A 38 -7.48 2.81 12.05
CA ASN A 38 -8.75 2.82 12.77
C ASN A 38 -9.36 4.22 12.95
N SER A 39 -9.22 5.09 11.93
CA SER A 39 -9.76 6.45 11.95
C SER A 39 -9.93 6.99 10.52
N PRO A 40 -11.10 7.52 10.13
CA PRO A 40 -12.37 7.51 10.87
C PRO A 40 -12.86 6.07 11.09
N LEU A 41 -13.68 5.84 12.11
CA LEU A 41 -14.05 4.49 12.57
C LEU A 41 -14.53 3.59 11.42
N GLU A 42 -15.32 4.14 10.51
CA GLU A 42 -15.92 3.38 9.41
C GLU A 42 -15.01 3.21 8.18
N HIS A 43 -14.03 4.09 7.97
CA HIS A 43 -13.23 4.16 6.74
C HIS A 43 -11.73 4.33 7.06
N GLY A 44 -11.29 3.72 8.17
CA GLY A 44 -9.89 3.71 8.57
C GLY A 44 -9.02 2.94 7.58
N LEU A 45 -7.72 3.24 7.57
CA LEU A 45 -6.77 2.62 6.65
C LEU A 45 -6.76 1.08 6.78
N ASP A 46 -6.90 0.57 8.00
CA ASP A 46 -7.01 -0.85 8.32
C ASP A 46 -8.22 -1.50 7.65
N ARG A 47 -9.41 -0.89 7.75
CA ARG A 47 -10.61 -1.40 7.07
C ARG A 47 -10.45 -1.38 5.55
N ILE A 48 -9.93 -0.27 5.00
CA ILE A 48 -9.66 -0.15 3.56
C ILE A 48 -8.73 -1.28 3.09
N ILE A 49 -7.68 -1.59 3.86
CA ILE A 49 -6.74 -2.68 3.55
C ILE A 49 -7.44 -4.04 3.58
N GLU A 50 -8.22 -4.31 4.63
CA GLU A 50 -8.87 -5.61 4.82
C GLU A 50 -9.98 -5.88 3.79
N GLU A 51 -10.83 -4.90 3.52
CA GLU A 51 -11.95 -5.00 2.58
C GLU A 51 -11.46 -5.21 1.15
N ASN A 52 -10.40 -4.49 0.76
CA ASN A 52 -9.88 -4.53 -0.61
C ASN A 52 -8.69 -5.49 -0.78
N LYS A 53 -8.26 -6.14 0.31
CA LYS A 53 -7.08 -7.02 0.34
C LYS A 53 -5.82 -6.31 -0.18
N PHE A 54 -5.65 -5.04 0.19
CA PHE A 54 -4.49 -4.19 -0.18
C PHE A 54 -3.26 -4.50 0.69
N TYR A 55 -2.86 -5.76 0.72
CA TYR A 55 -1.69 -6.20 1.47
C TYR A 55 -0.40 -5.82 0.74
N PRO A 56 0.48 -5.01 1.36
CA PRO A 56 1.68 -4.53 0.70
C PRO A 56 2.73 -5.63 0.55
N ILE A 57 3.60 -5.51 -0.46
CA ILE A 57 4.75 -6.42 -0.68
C ILE A 57 5.74 -6.45 0.49
N THR A 58 5.73 -5.40 1.33
CA THR A 58 6.58 -5.29 2.52
C THR A 58 6.21 -6.28 3.63
N LEU A 59 5.06 -6.98 3.52
CA LEU A 59 4.72 -8.11 4.39
C LEU A 59 5.58 -9.35 4.11
N ILE A 60 6.26 -9.43 2.96
CA ILE A 60 7.15 -10.55 2.65
C ILE A 60 8.43 -10.41 3.49
N SER A 61 8.65 -11.38 4.37
CA SER A 61 9.90 -11.44 5.15
C SER A 61 11.13 -11.64 4.27
N ASN A 62 12.22 -10.96 4.64
CA ASN A 62 13.49 -10.97 3.90
C ASN A 62 13.37 -10.49 2.44
N LEU A 63 12.49 -9.53 2.18
CA LEU A 63 12.52 -8.76 0.93
C LEU A 63 13.68 -7.77 0.99
N ASP A 64 14.65 -7.92 0.10
CA ASP A 64 15.77 -7.01 -0.01
C ASP A 64 15.34 -5.71 -0.71
N ARG A 65 15.90 -4.58 -0.25
CA ARG A 65 15.59 -3.23 -0.76
C ARG A 65 15.69 -3.13 -2.28
N LYS A 66 16.69 -3.77 -2.90
CA LYS A 66 16.89 -3.72 -4.36
C LYS A 66 15.72 -4.37 -5.11
N THR A 67 15.23 -5.49 -4.60
CA THR A 67 14.07 -6.19 -5.17
C THR A 67 12.78 -5.43 -4.92
N GLU A 68 12.61 -4.86 -3.72
CA GLU A 68 11.48 -3.98 -3.39
C GLU A 68 11.42 -2.76 -4.33
N GLU A 69 12.53 -2.05 -4.52
CA GLU A 69 12.64 -0.91 -5.43
C GLU A 69 12.29 -1.31 -6.88
N LYS A 70 12.77 -2.47 -7.35
CA LYS A 70 12.43 -2.97 -8.69
C LYS A 70 10.94 -3.25 -8.87
N LEU A 71 10.28 -3.79 -7.85
CA LEU A 71 8.84 -4.02 -7.86
C LEU A 71 8.08 -2.69 -7.83
N GLY A 72 8.42 -1.81 -6.87
CA GLY A 72 7.80 -0.50 -6.69
C GLY A 72 7.94 0.41 -7.92
N ASN A 73 9.11 0.45 -8.55
CA ASN A 73 9.36 1.21 -9.79
C ASN A 73 8.54 0.71 -10.99
N LYS A 74 7.91 -0.47 -10.87
CA LYS A 74 7.00 -1.04 -11.87
C LYS A 74 5.54 -1.07 -11.41
N GLY A 75 5.22 -0.36 -10.32
CA GLY A 75 3.87 -0.26 -9.77
C GLY A 75 3.40 -1.54 -9.08
N ILE A 76 4.31 -2.47 -8.76
CA ILE A 76 3.99 -3.69 -8.02
C ILE A 76 4.24 -3.41 -6.55
N VAL A 77 3.17 -3.11 -5.82
CA VAL A 77 3.20 -2.72 -4.40
C VAL A 77 2.31 -3.62 -3.53
N LEU A 78 1.46 -4.46 -4.12
CA LEU A 78 0.56 -5.39 -3.43
C LEU A 78 0.93 -6.86 -3.67
N LEU A 79 0.68 -7.71 -2.67
CA LEU A 79 0.89 -9.16 -2.77
C LEU A 79 0.07 -9.80 -3.90
N ARG A 80 -1.20 -9.39 -4.07
CA ARG A 80 -2.07 -9.94 -5.12
C ARG A 80 -1.51 -9.71 -6.52
N GLN A 81 -0.78 -8.62 -6.74
CA GLN A 81 -0.17 -8.33 -8.03
C GLN A 81 0.95 -9.33 -8.37
N LEU A 82 1.63 -9.88 -7.36
CA LEU A 82 2.59 -10.96 -7.56
C LEU A 82 1.90 -12.27 -7.97
N THR A 83 0.71 -12.55 -7.43
CA THR A 83 -0.01 -13.81 -7.68
C THR A 83 -0.89 -13.80 -8.93
N GLU A 84 -1.36 -12.63 -9.34
CA GLU A 84 -2.22 -12.44 -10.52
C GLU A 84 -1.42 -12.34 -11.83
N ASN A 85 -0.14 -11.97 -11.77
CA ASN A 85 0.74 -11.90 -12.94
C ASN A 85 1.52 -13.22 -13.08
N SER A 86 1.83 -13.62 -14.32
CA SER A 86 2.71 -14.77 -14.53
C SER A 86 4.16 -14.45 -14.15
N ILE A 87 4.91 -15.47 -13.72
CA ILE A 87 6.34 -15.34 -13.41
C ILE A 87 7.11 -14.75 -14.60
N THR A 88 6.78 -15.16 -15.83
CA THR A 88 7.45 -14.67 -17.04
C THR A 88 7.20 -13.17 -17.26
N GLU A 89 5.98 -12.68 -17.03
CA GLU A 89 5.66 -11.26 -17.13
C GLU A 89 6.37 -10.44 -16.06
N LEU A 90 6.37 -10.92 -14.81
CA LEU A 90 7.04 -10.24 -13.70
C LEU A 90 8.55 -10.14 -13.94
N VAL A 91 9.19 -11.21 -14.42
CA VAL A 91 10.60 -11.20 -14.81
C VAL A 91 10.84 -10.16 -15.92
N LYS A 92 10.01 -10.15 -16.97
CA LYS A 92 10.15 -9.20 -18.09
C LYS A 92 9.96 -7.74 -17.63
N LYS A 93 8.97 -7.47 -16.78
CA LYS A 93 8.67 -6.11 -16.29
C LYS A 93 9.75 -5.58 -15.34
N THR A 94 10.27 -6.43 -14.46
CA THR A 94 11.11 -6.00 -13.32
C THR A 94 12.60 -6.26 -13.52
N GLY A 95 12.99 -7.17 -14.41
CA GLY A 95 14.37 -7.65 -14.53
C GLY A 95 14.87 -8.35 -13.26
N ILE A 96 13.97 -8.89 -12.43
CA ILE A 96 14.31 -9.74 -11.28
C ILE A 96 14.54 -11.17 -11.80
N LYS A 97 15.51 -11.88 -11.22
CA LYS A 97 15.81 -13.27 -11.61
C LYS A 97 14.58 -14.17 -11.37
N ARG A 98 14.32 -15.09 -12.30
CA ARG A 98 13.14 -15.98 -12.28
C ARG A 98 12.95 -16.71 -10.95
N TYR A 99 14.02 -17.27 -10.38
CA TYR A 99 13.93 -17.99 -9.10
C TYR A 99 13.41 -17.10 -7.97
N ARG A 100 13.84 -15.82 -7.94
CA ARG A 100 13.45 -14.87 -6.91
C ARG A 100 12.00 -14.43 -7.10
N VAL A 101 11.56 -14.20 -8.33
CA VAL A 101 10.14 -13.93 -8.62
C VAL A 101 9.26 -15.11 -8.19
N ALA A 102 9.68 -16.35 -8.49
CA ALA A 102 8.95 -17.55 -8.09
C ALA A 102 8.85 -17.67 -6.56
N GLU A 103 9.96 -17.46 -5.84
CA GLU A 103 10.01 -17.45 -4.38
C GLU A 103 9.06 -16.40 -3.79
N LEU A 104 9.10 -15.16 -4.29
CA LEU A 104 8.22 -14.09 -3.83
C LEU A 104 6.74 -14.37 -4.11
N THR A 105 6.44 -14.95 -5.27
CA THR A 105 5.07 -15.33 -5.65
C THR A 105 4.53 -16.42 -4.71
N GLN A 106 5.36 -17.42 -4.38
CA GLN A 106 4.99 -18.47 -3.43
C GLN A 106 4.75 -17.91 -2.02
N LYS A 107 5.63 -17.03 -1.53
CA LYS A 107 5.46 -16.35 -0.23
C LYS A 107 4.18 -15.51 -0.20
N ALA A 108 3.90 -14.77 -1.26
CA ALA A 108 2.68 -13.98 -1.41
C ALA A 108 1.42 -14.86 -1.38
N GLN A 109 1.42 -15.99 -2.09
CA GLN A 109 0.32 -16.96 -2.05
C GLN A 109 0.10 -17.50 -0.63
N GLY A 110 1.18 -17.83 0.08
CA GLY A 110 1.11 -18.25 1.48
C GLY A 110 0.40 -17.21 2.35
N ILE A 111 0.88 -15.97 2.36
CA ILE A 111 0.31 -14.88 3.17
C ILE A 111 -1.17 -14.64 2.81
N LEU A 112 -1.51 -14.59 1.52
CA LEU A 112 -2.88 -14.35 1.06
C LEU A 112 -3.83 -15.50 1.41
N SER A 113 -3.31 -16.73 1.56
CA SER A 113 -4.14 -17.88 1.96
C SER A 113 -4.58 -17.79 3.42
N TYR A 114 -3.73 -17.30 4.33
CA TYR A 114 -4.06 -17.09 5.74
C TYR A 114 -5.06 -15.96 5.99
N SER A 115 -5.06 -14.93 5.13
CA SER A 115 -5.99 -13.79 5.20
C SER A 115 -7.43 -14.11 4.78
N LYS A 116 -7.66 -15.30 4.18
CA LYS A 116 -9.01 -15.77 3.79
C LYS A 116 -9.75 -16.52 4.90
N SER A 117 -9.09 -16.82 6.03
CA SER A 117 -9.69 -17.44 7.22
C SER A 117 -10.11 -16.39 8.23
#